data_AF-A0A7S1VEE6-F1
#
_entry.id   AF-A0A7S1VEE6-F1
#
_cell.length_a   1.000
_cell.length_b   1.000
_cell.length_c   1.000
_cell.angle_alpha   90.00
_cell.angle_beta   90.00
_cell.angle_gamma   90.00
#
_symmetry.space_group_name_H-M   'P 1'
#
loop_
_entity.id
_entity.type
_entity.pdbx_description
1 polymer ?
#
loop_
_entity_poly.entity_id
_entity_poly.type
_entity_poly.pdbx_seq_one_letter_code
_entity_poly.pdbx_strand_id
1 'polypeptide(L)'
;RHIQFGRQLLLRQQHDNEAGDDGDDSFDLSHLQALSTVAAQLEQYENLVVANLGEELVELFLGWSPRNADPDRARELMYDGLGVCGRDALQRVYRIYVNRLLDVMRMTTRTTVGEFADEADSSVKACVTSMTLDRFLDCLKLLLEQLLDSIKSAVAVQEFCTSLQQQQQSNDDNSGRVALPFAKPSPDEDAPSEAVSSAAELSAKSIAELLRLRKEAHSLVALEEMKMLWNTCLSFLSQVESLSPGFKATGLRATLLSQAKAFVERKHESNMSAMAAALDSERWTQCDVSADRQAQLTRLCSGRAVTSSRSSTTRPGGASSTDKSPEADVEGVRYKVVWSSLFLVEMVMMNIDCAAHFQSLATNVVSKVSELLRLFNSRSTQLVLGAGAIHSAARLKSINAKHLSLVTQCLGMTIAILPHVRAALMAQLPPKQHNLLTDLDSIKKEYGEHNEKVLNKFVTIVGGIVEHGLAPRIGGTNFDTRARQLSEDVNPLPCCNFLDGVSTNTRKMHHVLNSLLPQDHLQDVFSRILAFLDHKVPSLFDAA
;
A
#
# COMPACT_ATOMS: atom_id res chain seq x y z
N ARG A 1 25.49 8.01 -54.54
CA ARG A 1 25.15 7.78 -55.97
C ARG A 1 26.37 7.42 -56.82
N HIS A 2 27.42 8.26 -56.93
CA HIS A 2 28.62 7.93 -57.73
C HIS A 2 29.35 6.63 -57.30
N ILE A 3 29.44 6.36 -56.00
CA ILE A 3 30.05 5.12 -55.45
C ILE A 3 29.27 3.87 -55.89
N GLN A 4 27.94 3.90 -55.82
CA GLN A 4 27.09 2.80 -56.31
C GLN A 4 27.15 2.62 -57.82
N PHE A 5 27.21 3.71 -58.58
CA PHE A 5 27.39 3.65 -60.03
C PHE A 5 28.72 2.97 -60.39
N GLY A 6 29.80 3.31 -59.69
CA GLY A 6 31.10 2.63 -59.82
C GLY A 6 31.03 1.14 -59.47
N ARG A 7 30.29 0.78 -58.41
CA ARG A 7 30.08 -0.63 -58.01
C ARG A 7 29.23 -1.42 -59.01
N GLN A 8 28.15 -0.82 -59.54
CA GLN A 8 27.31 -1.44 -60.56
C GLN A 8 28.09 -1.66 -61.86
N LEU A 9 28.95 -0.72 -62.26
CA LEU A 9 29.85 -0.89 -63.40
C LEU A 9 30.81 -2.07 -63.21
N LEU A 10 31.42 -2.19 -62.02
CA LEU A 10 32.34 -3.29 -61.69
C LEU A 10 31.63 -4.65 -61.60
N LEU A 11 30.42 -4.70 -61.05
CA LEU A 11 29.62 -5.93 -60.95
C LEU A 11 29.02 -6.38 -62.30
N ARG A 12 28.62 -5.43 -63.16
CA ARG A 12 28.05 -5.73 -64.49
C ARG A 12 29.09 -6.36 -65.41
N GLN A 13 30.34 -5.87 -65.38
CA GLN A 13 31.43 -6.47 -66.14
C GLN A 13 31.94 -7.82 -65.56
N GLN A 14 31.84 -8.05 -64.25
CA GLN A 14 32.08 -9.38 -63.69
C GLN A 14 31.05 -10.42 -64.18
N HIS A 15 29.81 -9.99 -64.38
CA HIS A 15 28.72 -10.85 -64.86
C HIS A 15 28.79 -11.10 -66.38
N ASP A 16 29.30 -10.13 -67.16
CA ASP A 16 29.57 -10.28 -68.59
C ASP A 16 30.77 -11.23 -68.85
N ASN A 17 31.72 -11.35 -67.91
CA ASN A 17 32.83 -12.33 -67.98
C ASN A 17 32.41 -13.80 -67.78
N GLU A 18 31.26 -14.08 -67.15
CA GLU A 18 30.74 -15.45 -66.99
C GLU A 18 29.84 -15.90 -68.16
N ALA A 19 29.31 -14.95 -68.94
CA ALA A 19 28.48 -15.19 -70.12
C ALA A 19 29.31 -14.87 -71.38
N GLY A 20 30.16 -15.80 -71.82
CA GLY A 20 31.05 -15.58 -72.97
C GLY A 20 30.33 -15.20 -74.26
N ASP A 21 30.28 -13.91 -74.57
CA ASP A 21 29.81 -13.36 -75.85
C ASP A 21 30.97 -12.60 -76.51
N ASP A 22 31.53 -13.22 -77.57
CA ASP A 22 32.55 -12.65 -78.44
C ASP A 22 31.91 -11.61 -79.37
N GLY A 23 32.05 -10.31 -79.08
CA GLY A 23 31.64 -9.32 -80.08
C GLY A 23 31.45 -7.86 -79.69
N ASP A 24 32.39 -7.23 -78.99
CA ASP A 24 32.78 -5.82 -79.22
C ASP A 24 34.06 -5.51 -78.42
N ASP A 25 34.87 -4.53 -78.85
CA ASP A 25 36.09 -4.06 -78.15
C ASP A 25 35.76 -3.40 -76.79
N SER A 26 35.25 -4.20 -75.84
CA SER A 26 34.99 -3.82 -74.46
C SER A 26 36.26 -4.07 -73.65
N PHE A 27 36.95 -3.00 -73.27
CA PHE A 27 38.13 -3.06 -72.40
C PHE A 27 37.84 -3.88 -71.13
N ASP A 28 38.51 -5.03 -71.01
CA ASP A 28 38.41 -5.92 -69.85
C ASP A 28 39.15 -5.31 -68.64
N LEU A 29 38.39 -4.64 -67.77
CA LEU A 29 38.89 -3.98 -66.57
C LEU A 29 39.28 -4.98 -65.47
N SER A 30 38.95 -6.27 -65.62
CA SER A 30 39.26 -7.31 -64.63
C SER A 30 40.74 -7.72 -64.62
N HIS A 31 41.47 -7.52 -65.73
CA HIS A 31 42.90 -7.78 -65.86
C HIS A 31 43.80 -6.64 -65.34
N LEU A 32 43.22 -5.47 -65.01
CA LEU A 32 43.97 -4.34 -64.45
C LEU A 32 44.16 -4.55 -62.94
N GLN A 33 45.37 -4.99 -62.56
CA GLN A 33 45.76 -5.17 -61.15
C GLN A 33 45.52 -3.91 -60.29
N ALA A 34 45.56 -2.71 -60.90
CA ALA A 34 45.23 -1.43 -60.27
C ALA A 34 43.76 -1.32 -59.81
N LEU A 35 42.83 -2.02 -60.46
CA LEU A 35 41.40 -1.99 -60.15
C LEU A 35 40.96 -3.09 -59.17
N SER A 36 41.83 -4.08 -58.89
CA SER A 36 41.56 -5.17 -57.95
C SER A 36 41.20 -4.71 -56.52
N THR A 37 41.71 -3.55 -56.11
CA THR A 37 41.47 -2.95 -54.79
C THR A 37 40.34 -1.92 -54.79
N VAL A 38 39.85 -1.48 -55.95
CA VAL A 38 38.88 -0.39 -56.08
C VAL A 38 37.51 -0.79 -55.54
N ALA A 39 37.09 -2.04 -55.71
CA ALA A 39 35.85 -2.54 -55.13
C ALA A 39 35.87 -2.48 -53.58
N ALA A 40 36.98 -2.90 -52.96
CA ALA A 40 37.17 -2.83 -51.50
C ALA A 40 37.28 -1.39 -51.00
N GLN A 41 37.93 -0.50 -51.76
CA GLN A 41 37.99 0.93 -51.44
C GLN A 41 36.61 1.60 -51.53
N LEU A 42 35.83 1.30 -52.57
CA LEU A 42 34.46 1.81 -52.72
C LEU A 42 33.55 1.33 -51.58
N GLU A 43 33.72 0.09 -51.12
CA GLU A 43 33.02 -0.44 -49.93
C GLU A 43 33.44 0.28 -48.64
N GLN A 44 34.73 0.58 -48.46
CA GLN A 44 35.20 1.39 -47.33
C GLN A 44 34.62 2.81 -47.35
N TYR A 45 34.57 3.45 -48.53
CA TYR A 45 33.96 4.78 -48.68
C TYR A 45 32.45 4.74 -48.46
N GLU A 46 31.75 3.70 -48.95
CA GLU A 46 30.32 3.50 -48.69
C GLU A 46 30.06 3.36 -47.18
N ASN A 47 30.86 2.55 -46.48
CA ASN A 47 30.76 2.40 -45.03
C ASN A 47 31.03 3.71 -44.27
N LEU A 48 31.99 4.53 -44.70
CA LEU A 48 32.29 5.82 -44.09
C LEU A 48 31.14 6.82 -44.31
N VAL A 49 30.54 6.84 -45.49
CA VAL A 49 29.38 7.69 -45.81
C VAL A 49 28.16 7.27 -44.98
N VAL A 50 27.88 5.96 -44.88
CA VAL A 50 26.82 5.43 -44.03
C VAL A 50 27.06 5.75 -42.56
N ALA A 51 28.31 5.71 -42.10
CA ALA A 51 28.66 6.09 -40.73
C ALA A 51 28.39 7.57 -40.47
N ASN A 52 28.90 8.49 -41.31
CA ASN A 52 28.74 9.93 -41.10
C ASN A 52 27.27 10.38 -41.22
N LEU A 53 26.55 9.95 -42.26
CA LEU A 53 25.13 10.26 -42.43
C LEU A 53 24.28 9.60 -41.34
N GLY A 54 24.69 8.40 -40.91
CA GLY A 54 24.07 7.69 -39.80
C GLY A 54 24.24 8.42 -38.48
N GLU A 55 25.42 8.96 -38.19
CA GLU A 55 25.66 9.78 -36.98
C GLU A 55 24.81 11.05 -36.98
N GLU A 56 24.77 11.78 -38.10
CA GLU A 56 23.93 12.98 -38.22
C GLU A 56 22.45 12.66 -37.99
N LEU A 57 21.94 11.57 -38.59
CA LEU A 57 20.56 11.14 -38.39
C LEU A 57 20.28 10.73 -36.93
N VAL A 58 21.23 10.03 -36.29
CA VAL A 58 21.08 9.60 -34.89
C VAL A 58 21.09 10.79 -33.94
N GLU A 59 21.95 11.80 -34.15
CA GLU A 59 21.94 13.03 -33.35
C GLU A 59 20.62 13.79 -33.50
N LEU A 60 20.12 13.88 -34.73
CA LEU A 60 18.84 14.51 -35.01
C LEU A 60 17.68 13.77 -34.33
N PHE A 61 17.69 12.43 -34.32
CA PHE A 61 16.71 11.62 -33.58
C PHE A 61 16.84 11.71 -32.06
N LEU A 62 18.05 11.84 -31.51
CA LEU A 62 18.25 12.02 -30.06
C LEU A 62 17.80 13.41 -29.59
N GLY A 63 17.94 14.43 -30.43
CA GLY A 63 17.44 15.79 -30.19
C GLY A 63 15.96 15.98 -30.53
N TRP A 64 15.26 14.91 -30.94
CA TRP A 64 13.91 15.01 -31.48
C TRP A 64 12.92 15.47 -30.41
N SER A 65 12.38 16.66 -30.61
CA SER A 65 11.40 17.29 -29.73
C SER A 65 10.41 18.05 -30.60
N PRO A 66 9.13 18.21 -30.20
CA PRO A 66 8.14 18.97 -30.96
C PRO A 66 8.58 20.39 -31.36
N ARG A 67 9.57 20.96 -30.65
CA ARG A 67 10.12 22.31 -30.93
C ARG A 67 11.38 22.32 -31.80
N ASN A 68 12.15 21.22 -31.81
CA ASN A 68 13.49 21.15 -32.41
C ASN A 68 13.58 20.09 -33.53
N ALA A 69 12.47 19.43 -33.87
CA ALA A 69 12.45 18.43 -34.93
C ALA A 69 12.61 19.08 -36.31
N ASP A 70 13.52 18.53 -37.12
CA ASP A 70 13.67 18.85 -38.53
C ASP A 70 13.27 17.62 -39.38
N PRO A 71 11.96 17.44 -39.65
CA PRO A 71 11.47 16.28 -40.38
C PRO A 71 11.90 16.28 -41.85
N ASP A 72 12.22 17.44 -42.42
CA ASP A 72 12.66 17.54 -43.82
C ASP A 72 14.11 17.08 -43.96
N ARG A 73 14.99 17.52 -43.06
CA ARG A 73 16.38 17.04 -43.00
C ARG A 73 16.46 15.55 -42.69
N ALA A 74 15.63 15.06 -41.76
CA ALA A 74 15.57 13.63 -41.45
C ALA A 74 15.11 12.80 -42.66
N ARG A 75 14.12 13.30 -43.41
CA ARG A 75 13.64 12.64 -44.64
C ARG A 75 14.72 12.58 -45.72
N GLU A 76 15.47 13.67 -45.91
CA GLU A 76 16.60 13.75 -46.84
C GLU A 76 17.70 12.73 -46.48
N LEU A 77 18.13 12.70 -45.22
CA LEU A 77 19.15 11.76 -44.74
C LEU A 77 18.73 10.30 -44.88
N MET A 78 17.45 9.99 -44.63
CA MET A 78 16.91 8.64 -44.75
C MET A 78 16.77 8.17 -46.20
N TYR A 79 16.24 9.00 -47.11
CA TYR A 79 15.95 8.58 -48.49
C TYR A 79 17.07 8.90 -49.48
N ASP A 80 17.54 10.15 -49.51
CA ASP A 80 18.53 10.62 -50.48
C ASP A 80 19.95 10.22 -50.07
N GLY A 81 20.19 10.06 -48.77
CA GLY A 81 21.44 9.55 -48.20
C GLY A 81 21.43 8.03 -48.05
N LEU A 82 20.93 7.55 -46.91
CA LEU A 82 21.08 6.16 -46.45
C LEU A 82 20.29 5.14 -47.28
N GLY A 83 19.14 5.53 -47.83
CA GLY A 83 18.32 4.67 -48.69
C GLY A 83 19.04 4.24 -49.96
N VAL A 84 19.99 5.06 -50.44
CA VAL A 84 20.83 4.76 -51.60
C VAL A 84 21.94 3.75 -51.26
N CYS A 85 22.32 3.59 -49.99
CA CYS A 85 23.41 2.70 -49.55
C CYS A 85 22.96 1.27 -49.20
N GLY A 86 21.75 0.87 -49.61
CA GLY A 86 21.19 -0.47 -49.44
C GLY A 86 20.25 -0.62 -48.24
N ARG A 87 19.39 -1.65 -48.28
CA ARG A 87 18.30 -1.90 -47.30
C ARG A 87 18.82 -2.05 -45.85
N ASP A 88 20.00 -2.63 -45.68
CA ASP A 88 20.56 -2.92 -44.36
C ASP A 88 21.23 -1.69 -43.71
N ALA A 89 21.49 -0.61 -44.46
CA ALA A 89 22.12 0.59 -43.92
C ALA A 89 21.20 1.28 -42.90
N LEU A 90 19.92 1.45 -43.25
CA LEU A 90 18.96 2.12 -42.37
C LEU A 90 18.64 1.28 -41.11
N GLN A 91 18.59 -0.05 -41.24
CA GLN A 91 18.44 -0.96 -40.09
C GLN A 91 19.62 -0.85 -39.11
N ARG A 92 20.85 -0.78 -39.65
CA ARG A 92 22.05 -0.58 -38.83
C ARG A 92 22.03 0.75 -38.09
N VAL A 93 21.68 1.85 -38.77
CA VAL A 93 21.59 3.19 -38.15
C VAL A 93 20.50 3.24 -37.09
N TYR A 94 19.34 2.63 -37.34
CA TYR A 94 18.27 2.56 -36.35
C TYR A 94 18.70 1.80 -35.09
N ARG A 95 19.41 0.67 -35.23
CA ARG A 95 19.96 -0.06 -34.08
C ARG A 95 21.00 0.76 -33.31
N ILE A 96 21.81 1.57 -33.99
CA ILE A 96 22.74 2.51 -33.35
C ILE A 96 21.97 3.57 -32.57
N TYR A 97 20.89 4.13 -33.15
CA TYR A 97 20.00 5.05 -32.45
C TYR A 97 19.44 4.44 -31.17
N VAL A 98 18.87 3.22 -31.23
CA VAL A 98 18.35 2.52 -30.04
C VAL A 98 19.41 2.37 -28.97
N ASN A 99 20.62 1.92 -29.33
CA ASN A 99 21.71 1.76 -28.36
C ASN A 99 22.12 3.10 -27.74
N ARG A 100 22.29 4.16 -28.55
CA ARG A 100 22.65 5.49 -28.04
C ARG A 100 21.55 6.08 -27.16
N LEU A 101 20.27 5.90 -27.51
CA LEU A 101 19.14 6.30 -26.68
C LEU A 101 19.21 5.64 -25.30
N LEU A 102 19.43 4.32 -25.25
CA LEU A 102 19.55 3.59 -23.99
C LEU A 102 20.78 4.06 -23.18
N ASP A 103 21.89 4.38 -23.83
CA ASP A 103 23.08 4.91 -23.16
C ASP A 103 22.85 6.32 -22.61
N VAL A 104 22.17 7.20 -23.34
CA VAL A 104 21.73 8.50 -22.85
C VAL A 104 20.86 8.33 -21.63
N MET A 105 19.86 7.44 -21.65
CA MET A 105 18.98 7.20 -20.50
C MET A 105 19.73 6.62 -19.29
N ARG A 106 20.72 5.75 -19.48
CA ARG A 106 21.62 5.28 -18.41
C ARG A 106 22.44 6.42 -17.83
N MET A 107 22.98 7.30 -18.67
CA MET A 107 23.74 8.47 -18.23
C MET A 107 22.86 9.46 -17.48
N THR A 108 21.66 9.76 -17.96
CA THR A 108 20.65 10.57 -17.26
C THR A 108 20.33 9.97 -15.89
N THR A 109 20.10 8.66 -15.82
CA THR A 109 19.88 7.99 -14.52
C THR A 109 21.08 8.17 -13.58
N ARG A 110 22.30 7.95 -14.07
CA ARG A 110 23.52 8.06 -13.25
C ARG A 110 23.79 9.49 -12.80
N THR A 111 23.64 10.47 -13.68
CA THR A 111 23.89 11.89 -13.42
C THR A 111 22.86 12.45 -12.45
N THR A 112 21.56 12.26 -12.72
CA THR A 112 20.49 12.73 -11.84
C THR A 112 20.56 12.07 -10.46
N VAL A 113 20.88 10.78 -10.37
CA VAL A 113 21.08 10.15 -9.05
C VAL A 113 22.36 10.65 -8.38
N GLY A 114 23.43 10.89 -9.15
CA GLY A 114 24.70 11.44 -8.67
C GLY A 114 24.57 12.85 -8.10
N GLU A 115 23.84 13.75 -8.76
CA GLU A 115 23.62 15.13 -8.32
C GLU A 115 22.90 15.22 -6.97
N PHE A 116 22.01 14.26 -6.68
CA PHE A 116 21.28 14.20 -5.41
C PHE A 116 22.02 13.40 -4.33
N ALA A 117 22.96 12.55 -4.74
CA ALA A 117 23.85 11.80 -3.89
C ALA A 117 25.10 12.65 -3.60
N ASP A 118 25.05 13.53 -2.60
CA ASP A 118 26.17 14.38 -2.16
C ASP A 118 27.52 13.63 -2.32
N GLU A 119 28.44 14.18 -3.12
CA GLU A 119 29.70 13.55 -3.58
C GLU A 119 30.76 13.36 -2.47
N ALA A 120 30.36 12.87 -1.29
CA ALA A 120 31.28 12.50 -0.23
C ALA A 120 31.71 11.04 -0.41
N ASP A 121 32.74 10.80 -1.23
CA ASP A 121 33.66 9.62 -1.31
C ASP A 121 33.07 8.19 -1.20
N SER A 122 31.75 8.05 -1.22
CA SER A 122 31.04 6.81 -0.97
C SER A 122 30.32 6.36 -2.25
N SER A 123 30.14 5.05 -2.39
CA SER A 123 29.47 4.48 -3.55
C SER A 123 28.08 5.11 -3.73
N VAL A 124 27.68 5.44 -4.97
CA VAL A 124 26.33 5.95 -5.30
C VAL A 124 25.23 5.12 -4.65
N LYS A 125 25.41 3.80 -4.55
CA LYS A 125 24.48 2.91 -3.84
C LYS A 125 24.33 3.26 -2.35
N ALA A 126 25.44 3.53 -1.67
CA ALA A 126 25.46 3.91 -0.26
C ALA A 126 24.76 5.27 -0.05
N CYS A 127 25.03 6.27 -0.90
CA CYS A 127 24.34 7.56 -0.85
C CYS A 127 22.83 7.41 -1.08
N VAL A 128 22.43 6.62 -2.07
CA VAL A 128 21.00 6.35 -2.32
C VAL A 128 20.33 5.67 -1.14
N THR A 129 21.04 4.79 -0.42
CA THR A 129 20.47 4.15 0.79
C THR A 129 20.36 5.11 1.99
N SER A 130 21.30 6.03 2.15
CA SER A 130 21.35 6.95 3.30
C SER A 130 20.57 8.26 3.07
N MET A 131 20.18 8.56 1.83
CA MET A 131 19.45 9.79 1.48
C MET A 131 18.17 9.95 2.30
N THR A 132 17.81 11.19 2.64
CA THR A 132 16.50 11.49 3.26
C THR A 132 15.36 11.19 2.29
N LEU A 133 14.15 10.97 2.82
CA LEU A 133 13.00 10.68 1.98
C LEU A 133 12.66 11.85 1.04
N ASP A 134 12.66 13.08 1.53
CA ASP A 134 12.31 14.26 0.74
C ASP A 134 13.23 14.42 -0.47
N ARG A 135 14.56 14.36 -0.23
CA ARG A 135 15.55 14.40 -1.32
C ARG A 135 15.38 13.23 -2.29
N PHE A 136 15.08 12.04 -1.79
CA PHE A 136 14.85 10.88 -2.65
C PHE A 136 13.59 11.06 -3.51
N LEU A 137 12.51 11.61 -2.97
CA LEU A 137 11.28 11.88 -3.71
C LEU A 137 11.51 12.96 -4.79
N ASP A 138 12.29 13.99 -4.50
CA ASP A 138 12.63 15.02 -5.48
C ASP A 138 13.53 14.46 -6.60
N CYS A 139 14.56 13.69 -6.22
CA CYS A 139 15.41 12.94 -7.17
C CYS A 139 14.56 12.02 -8.06
N LEU A 140 13.66 11.26 -7.44
CA LEU A 140 12.78 10.33 -8.14
C LEU A 140 11.86 11.08 -9.11
N LYS A 141 11.20 12.17 -8.71
CA LYS A 141 10.33 12.95 -9.60
C LYS A 141 11.08 13.47 -10.81
N LEU A 142 12.24 14.10 -10.59
CA LEU A 142 13.07 14.63 -11.68
C LEU A 142 13.52 13.52 -12.64
N LEU A 143 13.97 12.39 -12.09
CA LEU A 143 14.38 11.24 -12.89
C LEU A 143 13.21 10.66 -13.71
N LEU A 144 12.03 10.53 -13.11
CA LEU A 144 10.84 10.05 -13.81
C LEU A 144 10.42 10.99 -14.94
N GLU A 145 10.49 12.30 -14.73
CA GLU A 145 10.22 13.32 -15.76
C GLU A 145 11.20 13.21 -16.94
N GLN A 146 12.51 13.17 -16.67
CA GLN A 146 13.54 13.09 -17.71
C GLN A 146 13.48 11.77 -18.51
N LEU A 147 13.26 10.64 -17.83
CA LEU A 147 13.09 9.35 -18.50
C LEU A 147 11.82 9.33 -19.35
N LEU A 148 10.73 9.91 -18.85
CA LEU A 148 9.48 10.02 -19.60
C LEU A 148 9.65 10.88 -20.86
N ASP A 149 10.37 12.00 -20.78
CA ASP A 149 10.63 12.85 -21.93
C ASP A 149 11.52 12.17 -22.98
N SER A 150 12.48 11.35 -22.55
CA SER A 150 13.27 10.50 -23.46
C SER A 150 12.40 9.47 -24.19
N ILE A 151 11.43 8.86 -23.48
CA ILE A 151 10.46 7.92 -24.08
C ILE A 151 9.55 8.66 -25.07
N LYS A 152 9.03 9.85 -24.73
CA LYS A 152 8.20 10.67 -25.64
C LYS A 152 8.96 11.05 -26.91
N SER A 153 10.24 11.40 -26.79
CA SER A 153 11.11 11.68 -27.94
C SER A 153 11.21 10.45 -28.86
N ALA A 154 11.45 9.27 -28.29
CA ALA A 154 11.51 8.02 -29.05
C ALA A 154 10.18 7.66 -29.73
N VAL A 155 9.04 7.92 -29.07
CA VAL A 155 7.70 7.77 -29.68
C VAL A 155 7.53 8.72 -30.86
N ALA A 156 7.93 9.99 -30.74
CA ALA A 156 7.85 10.95 -31.83
C ALA A 156 8.71 10.54 -33.05
N VAL A 157 9.91 10.00 -32.82
CA VAL A 157 10.76 9.43 -33.88
C VAL A 157 10.09 8.22 -34.53
N GLN A 158 9.44 7.36 -33.74
CA GLN A 158 8.69 6.21 -34.25
C GLN A 158 7.49 6.64 -35.10
N GLU A 159 6.70 7.61 -34.64
CA GLU A 159 5.56 8.16 -35.38
C GLU A 159 6.02 8.74 -36.72
N PHE A 160 7.11 9.51 -36.71
CA PHE A 160 7.73 10.02 -37.92
C PHE A 160 8.12 8.88 -38.88
N CYS A 161 8.85 7.87 -38.41
CA CYS A 161 9.26 6.73 -39.22
C CYS A 161 8.05 5.97 -39.81
N THR A 162 6.98 5.80 -39.02
CA THR A 162 5.75 5.11 -39.44
C THR A 162 4.98 5.93 -40.48
N SER A 163 4.94 7.25 -40.32
CA SER A 163 4.30 8.17 -41.28
C SER A 163 4.99 8.13 -42.65
N LEU A 164 6.33 8.08 -42.66
CA LEU A 164 7.12 7.96 -43.89
C LEU A 164 6.84 6.63 -44.61
N GLN A 165 6.65 5.55 -43.86
CA GLN A 165 6.31 4.25 -44.42
C GLN A 165 4.91 4.23 -45.05
N GLN A 166 3.92 4.84 -44.40
CA GLN A 166 2.56 4.93 -44.95
C GLN A 166 2.52 5.78 -46.22
N GLN A 167 3.26 6.89 -46.27
CA GLN A 167 3.38 7.72 -47.47
C GLN A 167 4.02 6.98 -48.65
N GLN A 168 4.96 6.05 -48.39
CA GLN A 168 5.49 5.18 -49.44
C GLN A 168 4.46 4.17 -49.95
N GLN A 169 3.65 3.59 -49.06
CA GLN A 169 2.61 2.63 -49.47
C GLN A 169 1.51 3.27 -50.32
N SER A 170 1.23 4.57 -50.16
CA SER A 170 0.24 5.28 -50.98
C SER A 170 0.75 5.74 -52.35
N ASN A 171 2.07 5.77 -52.57
CA ASN A 171 2.69 6.39 -53.76
C ASN A 171 3.14 5.40 -54.85
N ASP A 172 2.95 4.08 -54.68
CA ASP A 172 3.67 3.11 -55.50
C ASP A 172 2.78 2.18 -56.33
N ASP A 173 2.66 2.51 -57.62
CA ASP A 173 2.26 1.60 -58.71
C ASP A 173 3.43 1.29 -59.67
N ASN A 174 4.62 1.91 -59.56
CA ASN A 174 5.78 1.54 -60.40
C ASN A 174 7.10 2.28 -60.06
N SER A 175 7.99 1.72 -59.23
CA SER A 175 9.42 1.45 -59.57
C SER A 175 10.31 1.17 -58.34
N GLY A 176 11.26 0.23 -58.49
CA GLY A 176 12.55 0.16 -57.78
C GLY A 176 12.61 0.44 -56.27
N ARG A 177 12.20 -0.54 -55.43
CA ARG A 177 12.14 -0.46 -53.96
C ARG A 177 13.48 -0.24 -53.23
N VAL A 178 13.55 0.83 -52.41
CA VAL A 178 14.30 0.81 -51.13
C VAL A 178 13.32 0.33 -50.05
N ALA A 179 13.45 -0.92 -49.60
CA ALA A 179 12.64 -1.39 -48.47
C ALA A 179 13.18 -0.74 -47.18
N LEU A 180 12.36 0.10 -46.55
CA LEU A 180 12.67 0.63 -45.23
C LEU A 180 12.71 -0.54 -44.20
N PRO A 181 13.51 -0.42 -43.12
CA PRO A 181 13.64 -1.36 -42.01
C PRO A 181 12.34 -1.89 -41.44
N PHE A 182 11.27 -1.12 -41.58
CA PHE A 182 9.99 -1.28 -40.92
C PHE A 182 9.05 -2.26 -41.65
N ALA A 183 9.58 -3.15 -42.50
CA ALA A 183 8.79 -4.17 -43.16
C ALA A 183 7.96 -4.95 -42.12
N LYS A 184 6.64 -4.74 -42.11
CA LYS A 184 5.68 -5.49 -41.29
C LYS A 184 5.93 -6.99 -41.48
N PRO A 185 6.29 -7.76 -40.43
CA PRO A 185 5.93 -9.16 -40.43
C PRO A 185 4.43 -9.22 -40.09
N SER A 186 3.62 -9.56 -41.09
CA SER A 186 2.20 -9.95 -40.96
C SER A 186 1.19 -8.87 -40.50
N PRO A 187 -0.12 -9.07 -40.78
CA PRO A 187 -1.18 -8.11 -40.45
C PRO A 187 -1.68 -8.17 -39.00
N ASP A 188 -1.18 -9.08 -38.16
CA ASP A 188 -1.80 -9.44 -36.88
C ASP A 188 -1.03 -9.02 -35.60
N GLU A 189 0.05 -8.24 -35.70
CA GLU A 189 0.76 -7.75 -34.51
C GLU A 189 0.91 -6.22 -34.52
N ASP A 190 0.19 -5.55 -33.61
CA ASP A 190 0.54 -4.24 -33.06
C ASP A 190 1.87 -4.37 -32.28
N ALA A 191 2.96 -4.72 -32.96
CA ALA A 191 4.28 -4.84 -32.34
C ALA A 191 4.79 -3.43 -31.99
N PRO A 192 5.05 -3.12 -30.71
CA PRO A 192 5.62 -1.83 -30.34
C PRO A 192 7.02 -1.70 -30.94
N SER A 193 7.42 -0.48 -31.28
CA SER A 193 8.79 -0.20 -31.68
C SER A 193 9.77 -0.74 -30.65
N GLU A 194 10.77 -1.48 -31.13
CA GLU A 194 11.88 -2.01 -30.33
C GLU A 194 12.54 -0.90 -29.48
N ALA A 195 12.63 0.32 -30.00
CA ALA A 195 13.21 1.48 -29.32
C ALA A 195 12.39 1.89 -28.09
N VAL A 196 11.08 2.09 -28.27
CA VAL A 196 10.17 2.56 -27.20
C VAL A 196 10.01 1.49 -26.13
N SER A 197 9.88 0.22 -26.53
CA SER A 197 9.81 -0.90 -25.59
C SER A 197 11.08 -1.04 -24.77
N SER A 198 12.26 -0.97 -25.40
CA SER A 198 13.55 -1.07 -24.72
C SER A 198 13.79 0.11 -23.77
N ALA A 199 13.43 1.32 -24.18
CA ALA A 199 13.52 2.54 -23.36
C ALA A 199 12.59 2.47 -22.13
N ALA A 200 11.35 2.03 -22.33
CA ALA A 200 10.39 1.81 -21.25
C ALA A 200 10.87 0.73 -20.27
N GLU A 201 11.40 -0.38 -20.77
CA GLU A 201 11.93 -1.47 -19.95
C GLU A 201 13.16 -1.03 -19.13
N LEU A 202 14.11 -0.33 -19.76
CA LEU A 202 15.28 0.23 -19.08
C LEU A 202 14.87 1.19 -17.97
N SER A 203 13.94 2.11 -18.26
CA SER A 203 13.43 3.05 -17.26
C SER A 203 12.81 2.32 -16.07
N ALA A 204 11.92 1.35 -16.34
CA ALA A 204 11.28 0.57 -15.30
C ALA A 204 12.30 -0.22 -14.45
N LYS A 205 13.35 -0.77 -15.07
CA LYS A 205 14.46 -1.46 -14.37
C LYS A 205 15.25 -0.51 -13.48
N SER A 206 15.67 0.64 -13.99
CA SER A 206 16.41 1.65 -13.22
C SER A 206 15.65 2.10 -11.97
N ILE A 207 14.37 2.44 -12.13
CA ILE A 207 13.53 2.86 -11.00
C ILE A 207 13.33 1.70 -10.02
N ALA A 208 13.13 0.48 -10.50
CA ALA A 208 12.99 -0.68 -9.62
C ALA A 208 14.26 -0.94 -8.79
N GLU A 209 15.45 -0.74 -9.35
CA GLU A 209 16.70 -0.86 -8.61
C GLU A 209 16.83 0.18 -7.49
N LEU A 210 16.51 1.45 -7.77
CA LEU A 210 16.53 2.52 -6.77
C LEU A 210 15.56 2.23 -5.61
N LEU A 211 14.34 1.78 -5.94
CA LEU A 211 13.37 1.38 -4.91
C LEU A 211 13.89 0.21 -4.07
N ARG A 212 14.52 -0.80 -4.70
CA ARG A 212 15.08 -1.96 -3.98
C ARG A 212 16.15 -1.58 -2.98
N LEU A 213 17.06 -0.68 -3.35
CA LEU A 213 18.12 -0.20 -2.45
C LEU A 213 17.52 0.40 -1.17
N ARG A 214 16.39 1.10 -1.29
CA ARG A 214 15.74 1.80 -0.18
C ARG A 214 14.62 1.02 0.50
N LYS A 215 14.50 -0.30 0.25
CA LYS A 215 13.46 -1.14 0.88
C LYS A 215 13.38 -0.96 2.39
N GLU A 216 14.54 -0.98 3.03
CA GLU A 216 14.64 -0.87 4.47
C GLU A 216 14.20 0.52 4.97
N ALA A 217 14.61 1.59 4.29
CA ALA A 217 14.23 2.96 4.64
C ALA A 217 12.73 3.21 4.42
N HIS A 218 12.19 2.80 3.27
CA HIS A 218 10.77 2.96 2.94
C HIS A 218 9.83 2.20 3.87
N SER A 219 10.31 1.15 4.56
CA SER A 219 9.45 0.46 5.53
C SER A 219 9.19 1.29 6.79
N LEU A 220 10.02 2.29 7.08
CA LEU A 220 9.99 3.07 8.33
C LEU A 220 9.22 4.38 8.23
N VAL A 221 8.90 4.81 7.02
CA VAL A 221 8.22 6.09 6.73
C VAL A 221 6.81 6.17 7.32
N ALA A 222 6.18 7.33 7.25
CA ALA A 222 4.77 7.51 7.57
C ALA A 222 3.85 6.95 6.46
N LEU A 223 2.58 6.70 6.79
CA LEU A 223 1.61 6.22 5.78
C LEU A 223 1.48 7.20 4.61
N GLU A 224 1.37 8.50 4.88
CA GLU A 224 1.20 9.51 3.82
C GLU A 224 2.43 9.59 2.90
N GLU A 225 3.62 9.47 3.47
CA GLU A 225 4.89 9.38 2.74
C GLU A 225 4.94 8.18 1.80
N MET A 226 4.55 7.00 2.29
CA MET A 226 4.48 5.78 1.48
C MET A 226 3.43 5.91 0.36
N LYS A 227 2.29 6.55 0.62
CA LYS A 227 1.26 6.84 -0.38
C LYS A 227 1.79 7.77 -1.47
N MET A 228 2.51 8.84 -1.10
CA MET A 228 3.13 9.75 -2.07
C MET A 228 4.11 9.02 -2.98
N LEU A 229 4.99 8.18 -2.43
CA LEU A 229 5.92 7.36 -3.21
C LEU A 229 5.16 6.44 -4.18
N TRP A 230 4.15 5.73 -3.68
CA TRP A 230 3.33 4.81 -4.47
C TRP A 230 2.63 5.52 -5.64
N ASN A 231 1.97 6.64 -5.38
CA ASN A 231 1.26 7.41 -6.41
C ASN A 231 2.20 7.99 -7.46
N THR A 232 3.38 8.46 -7.04
CA THR A 232 4.41 8.99 -7.96
C THR A 232 4.87 7.90 -8.93
N CYS A 233 5.19 6.70 -8.44
CA CYS A 233 5.56 5.58 -9.29
C CYS A 233 4.40 5.08 -10.18
N LEU A 234 3.17 5.00 -9.66
CA LEU A 234 2.01 4.59 -10.44
C LEU A 234 1.66 5.58 -11.56
N SER A 235 1.78 6.90 -11.30
CA SER A 235 1.57 7.94 -12.30
C SER A 235 2.55 7.79 -13.46
N PHE A 236 3.83 7.60 -13.16
CA PHE A 236 4.84 7.32 -14.18
C PHE A 236 4.52 6.04 -14.97
N LEU A 237 4.17 4.95 -14.28
CA LEU A 237 3.81 3.68 -14.92
C LEU A 237 2.65 3.83 -15.90
N SER A 238 1.58 4.54 -15.49
CA SER A 238 0.43 4.79 -16.35
C SER A 238 0.81 5.57 -17.61
N GLN A 239 1.74 6.52 -17.50
CA GLN A 239 2.22 7.31 -18.64
C GLN A 239 3.09 6.46 -19.57
N VAL A 240 4.04 5.70 -19.03
CA VAL A 240 4.90 4.83 -19.84
C VAL A 240 4.10 3.78 -20.61
N GLU A 241 3.08 3.19 -19.99
CA GLU A 241 2.23 2.19 -20.66
C GLU A 241 1.29 2.80 -21.69
N SER A 242 0.88 4.06 -21.51
CA SER A 242 0.13 4.78 -22.55
C SER A 242 0.98 5.08 -23.79
N LEU A 243 2.28 5.25 -23.60
CA LEU A 243 3.24 5.55 -24.67
C LEU A 243 3.78 4.30 -25.37
N SER A 244 3.74 3.14 -24.71
CA SER A 244 4.27 1.88 -25.22
C SER A 244 3.20 0.78 -25.21
N PRO A 245 2.42 0.64 -26.30
CA PRO A 245 1.42 -0.42 -26.43
C PRO A 245 2.06 -1.80 -26.28
N GLY A 246 1.55 -2.63 -25.36
CA GLY A 246 2.05 -3.98 -25.13
C GLY A 246 3.13 -4.10 -24.04
N PHE A 247 3.82 -3.02 -23.66
CA PHE A 247 4.70 -3.04 -22.50
C PHE A 247 3.88 -3.00 -21.21
N LYS A 248 4.04 -4.02 -20.36
CA LYS A 248 3.51 -4.03 -19.00
C LYS A 248 4.67 -4.03 -18.04
N ALA A 249 4.81 -2.98 -17.25
CA ALA A 249 5.92 -2.81 -16.31
C ALA A 249 5.79 -3.71 -15.07
N THR A 250 5.78 -5.03 -15.27
CA THR A 250 5.54 -6.05 -14.24
C THR A 250 6.63 -6.04 -13.17
N GLY A 251 7.90 -5.90 -13.56
CA GLY A 251 9.04 -5.87 -12.64
C GLY A 251 9.03 -4.68 -11.67
N LEU A 252 8.68 -3.48 -12.17
CA LEU A 252 8.56 -2.29 -11.32
C LEU A 252 7.34 -2.39 -10.41
N ARG A 253 6.19 -2.85 -10.91
CA ARG A 253 5.00 -3.09 -10.06
C ARG A 253 5.25 -4.11 -8.96
N ALA A 254 5.90 -5.23 -9.29
CA ALA A 254 6.25 -6.25 -8.31
C ALA A 254 7.21 -5.69 -7.24
N THR A 255 8.15 -4.84 -7.65
CA THR A 255 9.05 -4.16 -6.71
C THR A 255 8.30 -3.19 -5.82
N LEU A 256 7.44 -2.34 -6.38
CA LEU A 256 6.62 -1.38 -5.62
C LEU A 256 5.69 -2.10 -4.64
N LEU A 257 5.08 -3.21 -5.06
CA LEU A 257 4.29 -4.06 -4.18
C LEU A 257 5.12 -4.66 -3.03
N SER A 258 6.35 -5.08 -3.32
CA SER A 258 7.28 -5.57 -2.30
C SER A 258 7.64 -4.49 -1.27
N GLN A 259 7.78 -3.23 -1.71
CA GLN A 259 8.00 -2.07 -0.82
C GLN A 259 6.79 -1.85 0.10
N ALA A 260 5.59 -1.78 -0.48
CA ALA A 260 4.36 -1.58 0.28
C ALA A 260 4.10 -2.73 1.26
N LYS A 261 4.38 -3.98 0.85
CA LYS A 261 4.27 -5.14 1.73
C LYS A 261 5.22 -5.04 2.92
N ALA A 262 6.49 -4.71 2.69
CA ALA A 262 7.48 -4.55 3.77
C ALA A 262 7.09 -3.42 4.74
N PHE A 263 6.57 -2.31 4.22
CA PHE A 263 6.00 -1.23 5.01
C PHE A 263 4.84 -1.70 5.90
N VAL A 264 3.84 -2.38 5.33
CA VAL A 264 2.69 -2.90 6.08
C VAL A 264 3.13 -3.91 7.15
N GLU A 265 4.05 -4.81 6.83
CA GLU A 265 4.58 -5.80 7.78
C GLU A 265 5.29 -5.13 8.97
N ARG A 266 6.17 -4.15 8.73
CA ARG A 266 6.83 -3.42 9.83
C ARG A 266 5.88 -2.57 10.65
N LYS A 267 4.95 -1.87 10.00
CA LYS A 267 3.94 -1.09 10.73
C LYS A 267 3.07 -2.00 11.59
N HIS A 268 2.72 -3.19 11.10
CA HIS A 268 1.98 -4.16 11.88
C HIS A 268 2.78 -4.65 13.10
N GLU A 269 4.05 -5.02 12.94
CA GLU A 269 4.90 -5.45 14.06
C GLU A 269 5.06 -4.36 15.12
N SER A 270 5.28 -3.12 14.68
CA SER A 270 5.34 -1.94 15.56
C SER A 270 4.00 -1.72 16.28
N ASN A 271 2.88 -1.83 15.57
CA ASN A 271 1.54 -1.69 16.14
C ASN A 271 1.22 -2.76 17.17
N MET A 272 1.54 -4.02 16.89
CA MET A 272 1.33 -5.14 17.83
C MET A 272 2.10 -4.90 19.13
N SER A 273 3.37 -4.50 19.02
CA SER A 273 4.21 -4.19 20.18
C SER A 273 3.69 -2.98 20.96
N ALA A 274 3.31 -1.92 20.25
CA ALA A 274 2.76 -0.71 20.86
C ALA A 274 1.41 -0.96 21.55
N MET A 275 0.53 -1.78 20.95
CA MET A 275 -0.75 -2.17 21.53
C MET A 275 -0.56 -3.02 22.79
N ALA A 276 0.37 -3.98 22.78
CA ALA A 276 0.69 -4.77 23.97
C ALA A 276 1.22 -3.86 25.11
N ALA A 277 2.13 -2.95 24.80
CA ALA A 277 2.67 -1.99 25.78
C ALA A 277 1.59 -1.03 26.31
N ALA A 278 0.68 -0.57 25.44
CA ALA A 278 -0.47 0.25 25.80
C ALA A 278 -1.38 -0.47 26.80
N LEU A 279 -1.69 -1.74 26.54
CA LEU A 279 -2.52 -2.57 27.44
C LEU A 279 -1.81 -2.87 28.75
N ASP A 280 -0.49 -3.11 28.73
CA ASP A 280 0.29 -3.40 29.94
C ASP A 280 0.44 -2.19 30.86
N SER A 281 0.33 -0.98 30.31
CA SER A 281 0.33 0.27 31.05
C SER A 281 -1.08 0.79 31.38
N GLU A 282 -2.14 0.09 30.93
CA GLU A 282 -3.52 0.52 31.08
C GLU A 282 -3.97 0.47 32.55
N ARG A 283 -4.51 1.60 33.03
CA ARG A 283 -4.99 1.75 34.41
C ARG A 283 -6.50 1.57 34.52
N TRP A 284 -7.18 1.35 33.39
CA TRP A 284 -8.63 1.21 33.30
C TRP A 284 -9.34 2.43 33.86
N THR A 285 -8.88 3.61 33.44
CA THR A 285 -9.48 4.90 33.77
C THR A 285 -10.14 5.49 32.53
N GLN A 286 -11.32 6.08 32.73
CA GLN A 286 -12.03 6.75 31.65
C GLN A 286 -11.15 7.84 31.02
N CYS A 287 -11.13 7.86 29.69
CA CYS A 287 -10.39 8.82 28.87
C CYS A 287 -11.38 9.68 28.09
N ASP A 288 -11.09 10.99 28.00
CA ASP A 288 -11.89 11.87 27.15
C ASP A 288 -11.57 11.66 25.66
N VAL A 289 -12.61 11.69 24.85
CA VAL A 289 -12.56 11.52 23.41
C VAL A 289 -12.42 12.88 22.75
N SER A 290 -11.34 13.09 22.01
CA SER A 290 -11.16 14.29 21.19
C SER A 290 -12.11 14.27 19.98
N ALA A 291 -12.45 15.45 19.47
CA ALA A 291 -13.25 15.59 18.26
C ALA A 291 -12.68 14.79 17.07
N ASP A 292 -11.35 14.77 16.90
CA ASP A 292 -10.69 14.01 15.84
C ASP A 292 -10.91 12.50 15.96
N ARG A 293 -10.84 11.95 17.17
CA ARG A 293 -11.08 10.51 17.43
C ARG A 293 -12.54 10.16 17.23
N GLN A 294 -13.45 11.01 17.70
CA GLN A 294 -14.88 10.84 17.47
C GLN A 294 -15.22 10.91 15.96
N ALA A 295 -14.55 11.78 15.21
CA ALA A 295 -14.70 11.87 13.76
C ALA A 295 -14.21 10.59 13.06
N GLN A 296 -13.13 9.96 13.53
CA GLN A 296 -12.68 8.67 13.00
C GLN A 296 -13.70 7.55 13.23
N LEU A 297 -14.26 7.44 14.43
CA LEU A 297 -15.34 6.49 14.75
C LEU A 297 -16.57 6.73 13.87
N THR A 298 -16.99 7.99 13.74
CA THR A 298 -18.13 8.39 12.91
C THR A 298 -17.87 8.06 11.43
N ARG A 299 -16.63 8.26 10.94
CA ARG A 299 -16.24 7.93 9.57
C ARG A 299 -16.29 6.43 9.30
N LEU A 300 -15.89 5.61 10.27
CA LEU A 300 -16.00 4.16 10.21
C LEU A 300 -17.47 3.72 10.13
N CYS A 301 -18.31 4.17 11.06
CA CYS A 301 -19.70 3.73 11.15
C CYS A 301 -20.58 4.25 10.00
N SER A 302 -20.22 5.39 9.40
CA SER A 302 -20.92 5.92 8.22
C SER A 302 -20.48 5.30 6.89
N GLY A 303 -19.57 4.30 6.91
CA GLY A 303 -19.04 3.67 5.69
C GLY A 303 -18.04 4.53 4.90
N ARG A 304 -17.75 5.75 5.36
CA ARG A 304 -16.82 6.70 4.72
C ARG A 304 -15.34 6.40 4.97
N ALA A 305 -15.02 5.34 5.72
CA ALA A 305 -13.64 4.91 5.95
C ALA A 305 -12.94 4.47 4.65
N VAL A 306 -13.69 3.96 3.69
CA VAL A 306 -13.20 3.41 2.41
C VAL A 306 -13.04 4.47 1.33
N THR A 307 -13.84 5.54 1.37
CA THR A 307 -13.91 6.56 0.31
C THR A 307 -12.84 7.65 0.42
N SER A 308 -11.89 7.52 1.35
CA SER A 308 -10.83 8.52 1.55
C SER A 308 -9.73 8.38 0.49
N SER A 309 -10.11 8.52 -0.78
CA SER A 309 -9.23 8.77 -1.91
C SER A 309 -9.76 10.00 -2.63
N ARG A 310 -8.92 11.06 -2.66
CA ARG A 310 -9.09 12.29 -3.43
C ARG A 310 -10.17 13.26 -2.93
N SER A 311 -9.86 13.99 -1.87
CA SER A 311 -10.09 15.45 -1.78
C SER A 311 -9.82 15.92 -0.35
N SER A 312 -8.93 16.90 -0.20
CA SER A 312 -8.95 17.96 0.82
C SER A 312 -9.11 17.49 2.29
N THR A 313 -8.24 17.79 3.24
CA THR A 313 -8.16 19.13 3.88
C THR A 313 -9.35 20.09 3.67
N THR A 314 -10.57 19.60 3.46
CA THR A 314 -11.77 20.31 3.88
C THR A 314 -11.83 20.09 5.37
N ARG A 315 -11.07 20.93 6.09
CA ARG A 315 -11.52 21.36 7.41
C ARG A 315 -13.02 21.64 7.27
N PRO A 316 -13.90 20.97 8.04
CA PRO A 316 -15.24 21.50 8.21
C PRO A 316 -15.04 22.95 8.66
N GLY A 317 -15.60 23.90 7.92
CA GLY A 317 -15.54 25.29 8.30
C GLY A 317 -16.00 25.46 9.76
N GLY A 318 -15.19 26.18 10.53
CA GLY A 318 -15.64 26.87 11.74
C GLY A 318 -16.20 26.02 12.87
N ALA A 319 -15.35 25.27 13.57
CA ALA A 319 -15.44 25.16 15.02
C ALA A 319 -14.09 24.67 15.56
N SER A 320 -13.27 25.59 16.06
CA SER A 320 -12.23 25.27 17.02
C SER A 320 -12.86 24.94 18.38
N SER A 321 -13.74 23.94 18.43
CA SER A 321 -14.23 23.39 19.68
C SER A 321 -13.20 22.40 20.16
N THR A 322 -12.37 22.82 21.10
CA THR A 322 -11.60 21.94 22.00
C THR A 322 -12.53 21.17 22.95
N ASP A 323 -13.73 20.78 22.49
CA ASP A 323 -14.69 20.01 23.27
C ASP A 323 -14.26 18.55 23.21
N LYS A 324 -13.56 18.14 24.26
CA LYS A 324 -13.35 16.73 24.55
C LYS A 324 -14.65 16.20 25.16
N SER A 325 -15.23 15.18 24.55
CA SER A 325 -16.39 14.50 25.10
C SER A 325 -15.91 13.46 26.12
N PRO A 326 -16.58 13.29 27.27
CA PRO A 326 -16.23 12.23 28.21
C PRO A 326 -16.57 10.82 27.67
N GLU A 327 -17.39 10.73 26.62
CA GLU A 327 -17.92 9.48 26.07
C GLU A 327 -17.70 9.41 24.55
N ALA A 328 -17.46 8.20 24.04
CA ALA A 328 -17.44 7.91 22.61
C ALA A 328 -18.86 7.59 22.13
N ASP A 329 -19.27 8.15 20.99
CA ASP A 329 -20.57 7.84 20.37
C ASP A 329 -20.38 6.88 19.19
N VAL A 330 -21.07 5.74 19.22
CA VAL A 330 -21.14 4.78 18.12
C VAL A 330 -22.61 4.50 17.84
N GLU A 331 -23.09 4.97 16.69
CA GLU A 331 -24.47 4.79 16.22
C GLU A 331 -25.54 5.28 17.22
N GLY A 332 -25.26 6.35 17.96
CA GLY A 332 -26.16 6.93 18.95
C GLY A 332 -26.03 6.30 20.35
N VAL A 333 -25.19 5.27 20.50
CA VAL A 333 -24.87 4.67 21.80
C VAL A 333 -23.59 5.26 22.34
N ARG A 334 -23.66 5.76 23.58
CA ARG A 334 -22.52 6.40 24.26
C ARG A 334 -21.77 5.42 25.14
N TYR A 335 -20.47 5.32 24.93
CA TYR A 335 -19.56 4.41 25.61
C TYR A 335 -18.52 5.17 26.44
N LYS A 336 -18.28 4.69 27.66
CA LYS A 336 -17.18 5.17 28.49
C LYS A 336 -15.93 4.37 28.16
N VAL A 337 -14.96 5.03 27.54
CA VAL A 337 -13.81 4.36 26.91
C VAL A 337 -12.52 4.62 27.67
N VAL A 338 -11.54 3.73 27.44
CA VAL A 338 -10.16 3.88 27.92
C VAL A 338 -9.23 4.15 26.74
N TRP A 339 -8.02 4.64 27.01
CA TRP A 339 -7.10 5.06 25.96
C TRP A 339 -6.73 3.91 25.00
N SER A 340 -6.43 2.71 25.52
CA SER A 340 -6.08 1.55 24.69
C SER A 340 -7.18 1.15 23.70
N SER A 341 -8.46 1.36 24.04
CA SER A 341 -9.58 1.10 23.12
C SER A 341 -9.66 2.10 21.95
N LEU A 342 -9.34 3.37 22.21
CA LEU A 342 -9.26 4.40 21.16
C LEU A 342 -8.03 4.18 20.27
N PHE A 343 -6.92 3.78 20.88
CA PHE A 343 -5.69 3.44 20.16
C PHE A 343 -5.89 2.24 19.22
N LEU A 344 -6.69 1.25 19.64
CA LEU A 344 -7.08 0.12 18.79
C LEU A 344 -7.83 0.60 17.55
N VAL A 345 -8.81 1.50 17.72
CA VAL A 345 -9.58 2.08 16.61
C VAL A 345 -8.68 2.83 15.65
N GLU A 346 -7.75 3.65 16.15
CA GLU A 346 -6.78 4.38 15.33
C GLU A 346 -5.95 3.42 14.46
N MET A 347 -5.43 2.33 15.05
CA MET A 347 -4.66 1.32 14.33
C MET A 347 -5.48 0.54 13.30
N VAL A 348 -6.74 0.19 13.62
CA VAL A 348 -7.65 -0.48 12.67
C VAL A 348 -7.96 0.46 11.50
N MET A 349 -8.22 1.73 11.77
CA MET A 349 -8.47 2.73 10.73
C MET A 349 -7.28 2.94 9.80
N MET A 350 -6.05 2.98 10.36
CA MET A 350 -4.83 3.05 9.56
C MET A 350 -4.69 1.82 8.65
N ASN A 351 -5.01 0.63 9.15
CA ASN A 351 -4.98 -0.59 8.34
C ASN A 351 -6.03 -0.56 7.22
N ILE A 352 -7.26 -0.13 7.50
CA ILE A 352 -8.30 0.04 6.46
C ILE A 352 -7.84 1.01 5.37
N ASP A 353 -7.17 2.11 5.75
CA ASP A 353 -6.61 3.08 4.82
C ASP A 353 -5.47 2.47 3.95
N CYS A 354 -4.62 1.62 4.55
CA CYS A 354 -3.64 0.82 3.80
C CYS A 354 -4.32 -0.12 2.79
N ALA A 355 -5.39 -0.82 3.17
CA ALA A 355 -6.12 -1.70 2.26
C ALA A 355 -6.80 -0.93 1.11
N ALA A 356 -7.33 0.25 1.40
CA ALA A 356 -7.93 1.12 0.40
C ALA A 356 -6.91 1.65 -0.62
N HIS A 357 -5.72 2.01 -0.16
CA HIS A 357 -4.69 2.59 -1.02
C HIS A 357 -3.84 1.55 -1.74
N PHE A 358 -3.50 0.45 -1.06
CA PHE A 358 -2.72 -0.67 -1.58
C PHE A 358 -3.63 -1.89 -1.76
N GLN A 359 -4.60 -1.79 -2.69
CA GLN A 359 -5.64 -2.82 -2.88
C GLN A 359 -5.11 -4.25 -3.06
N SER A 360 -3.94 -4.41 -3.68
CA SER A 360 -3.26 -5.71 -3.83
C SER A 360 -2.79 -6.33 -2.51
N LEU A 361 -2.75 -5.57 -1.43
CA LEU A 361 -2.42 -6.01 -0.06
C LEU A 361 -3.66 -6.16 0.83
N ALA A 362 -4.87 -5.89 0.33
CA ALA A 362 -6.09 -5.92 1.15
C ALA A 362 -6.27 -7.23 1.90
N THR A 363 -5.95 -8.38 1.29
CA THR A 363 -6.01 -9.70 1.97
C THR A 363 -5.05 -9.82 3.14
N ASN A 364 -3.82 -9.31 3.00
CA ASN A 364 -2.83 -9.30 4.07
C ASN A 364 -3.32 -8.44 5.24
N VAL A 365 -3.89 -7.27 4.93
CA VAL A 365 -4.42 -6.35 5.93
C VAL A 365 -5.56 -6.97 6.74
N VAL A 366 -6.44 -7.77 6.14
CA VAL A 366 -7.51 -8.47 6.89
C VAL A 366 -6.92 -9.30 8.03
N SER A 367 -5.92 -10.13 7.74
CA SER A 367 -5.24 -10.94 8.76
C SER A 367 -4.58 -10.07 9.83
N LYS A 368 -4.02 -8.92 9.45
CA LYS A 368 -3.38 -7.98 10.39
C LYS A 368 -4.36 -7.31 11.33
N VAL A 369 -5.52 -6.89 10.82
CA VAL A 369 -6.63 -6.37 11.63
C VAL A 369 -7.14 -7.45 12.59
N SER A 370 -7.31 -8.70 12.11
CA SER A 370 -7.70 -9.83 12.95
C SER A 370 -6.71 -10.10 14.10
N GLU A 371 -5.40 -10.15 13.79
CA GLU A 371 -4.33 -10.35 14.78
C GLU A 371 -4.37 -9.25 15.86
N LEU A 372 -4.54 -7.99 15.47
CA LEU A 372 -4.61 -6.85 16.39
C LEU A 372 -5.84 -6.90 17.31
N LEU A 373 -7.01 -7.22 16.75
CA LEU A 373 -8.25 -7.37 17.50
C LEU A 373 -8.16 -8.54 18.51
N ARG A 374 -7.56 -9.67 18.10
CA ARG A 374 -7.34 -10.83 18.99
C ARG A 374 -6.34 -10.51 20.09
N LEU A 375 -5.27 -9.76 19.79
CA LEU A 375 -4.31 -9.29 20.79
C LEU A 375 -5.00 -8.46 21.88
N PHE A 376 -5.79 -7.47 21.49
CA PHE A 376 -6.53 -6.64 22.44
C PHE A 376 -7.47 -7.50 23.31
N ASN A 377 -8.25 -8.41 22.70
CA ASN A 377 -9.19 -9.25 23.45
C ASN A 377 -8.48 -10.20 24.44
N SER A 378 -7.45 -10.90 23.96
CA SER A 378 -6.70 -11.87 24.77
C SER A 378 -5.99 -11.17 25.93
N ARG A 379 -5.31 -10.05 25.64
CA ARG A 379 -4.55 -9.34 26.68
C ARG A 379 -5.47 -8.66 27.70
N SER A 380 -6.57 -8.03 27.26
CA SER A 380 -7.56 -7.47 28.20
C SER A 380 -8.20 -8.56 29.08
N THR A 381 -8.52 -9.74 28.53
CA THR A 381 -8.99 -10.90 29.30
C THR A 381 -7.98 -11.29 30.39
N GLN A 382 -6.69 -11.42 30.04
CA GLN A 382 -5.63 -11.78 30.99
C GLN A 382 -5.48 -10.73 32.10
N LEU A 383 -5.49 -9.45 31.74
CA LEU A 383 -5.33 -8.35 32.70
C LEU A 383 -6.49 -8.30 33.68
N VAL A 384 -7.72 -8.48 33.20
CA VAL A 384 -8.94 -8.23 33.97
C VAL A 384 -9.43 -9.47 34.71
N LEU A 385 -9.37 -10.65 34.09
CA LEU A 385 -9.85 -11.91 34.65
C LEU A 385 -8.73 -12.84 35.11
N GLY A 386 -7.57 -12.81 34.44
CA GLY A 386 -6.44 -13.72 34.67
C GLY A 386 -5.39 -13.25 35.68
N ALA A 387 -5.73 -12.28 36.55
CA ALA A 387 -4.79 -11.65 37.50
C ALA A 387 -3.54 -11.01 36.86
N GLY A 388 -3.54 -10.79 35.54
CA GLY A 388 -2.44 -10.18 34.80
C GLY A 388 -2.17 -8.73 35.21
N ALA A 389 -3.19 -8.00 35.70
CA ALA A 389 -3.05 -6.61 36.12
C ALA A 389 -2.03 -6.41 37.26
N ILE A 390 -1.84 -7.41 38.13
CA ILE A 390 -0.88 -7.35 39.25
C ILE A 390 0.56 -7.30 38.72
N HIS A 391 0.83 -8.06 37.65
CA HIS A 391 2.16 -8.20 37.05
C HIS A 391 2.40 -7.20 35.89
N SER A 392 1.36 -6.48 35.48
CA SER A 392 1.43 -5.48 34.41
C SER A 392 2.21 -4.22 34.83
N ALA A 393 2.69 -3.46 33.85
CA ALA A 393 3.39 -2.20 34.09
C ALA A 393 2.52 -1.15 34.80
N ALA A 394 1.19 -1.25 34.69
CA ALA A 394 0.22 -0.40 35.40
C ALA A 394 0.25 -0.59 36.94
N ARG A 395 0.83 -1.69 37.44
CA ARG A 395 0.97 -2.04 38.87
C ARG A 395 -0.33 -1.90 39.67
N LEU A 396 -1.45 -2.29 39.08
CA LEU A 396 -2.73 -2.28 39.76
C LEU A 396 -2.74 -3.38 40.84
N LYS A 397 -2.93 -2.98 42.10
CA LYS A 397 -2.98 -3.92 43.23
C LYS A 397 -4.17 -4.89 43.14
N SER A 398 -5.27 -4.44 42.52
CA SER A 398 -6.46 -5.26 42.30
C SER A 398 -7.34 -4.71 41.18
N ILE A 399 -8.15 -5.60 40.60
CA ILE A 399 -9.24 -5.24 39.69
C ILE A 399 -10.52 -5.09 40.51
N ASN A 400 -11.17 -3.93 40.39
CA ASN A 400 -12.42 -3.61 41.09
C ASN A 400 -13.60 -3.53 40.10
N ALA A 401 -14.81 -3.36 40.63
CA ALA A 401 -16.03 -3.27 39.83
C ALA A 401 -16.02 -2.10 38.81
N LYS A 402 -15.36 -0.99 39.13
CA LYS A 402 -15.23 0.15 38.21
C LYS A 402 -14.37 -0.21 36.99
N HIS A 403 -13.24 -0.90 37.19
CA HIS A 403 -12.41 -1.38 36.08
C HIS A 403 -13.20 -2.35 35.19
N LEU A 404 -13.89 -3.33 35.80
CA LEU A 404 -14.73 -4.29 35.05
C LEU A 404 -15.80 -3.58 34.22
N SER A 405 -16.43 -2.53 34.77
CA SER A 405 -17.47 -1.78 34.05
C SER A 405 -16.93 -1.06 32.82
N LEU A 406 -15.73 -0.46 32.93
CA LEU A 406 -15.07 0.20 31.80
C LEU A 406 -14.62 -0.81 30.74
N VAL A 407 -14.18 -2.00 31.16
CA VAL A 407 -13.87 -3.10 30.23
C VAL A 407 -15.14 -3.51 29.47
N THR A 408 -16.26 -3.73 30.16
CA THR A 408 -17.56 -4.03 29.52
C THR A 408 -17.96 -2.96 28.50
N GLN A 409 -17.78 -1.66 28.83
CA GLN A 409 -18.04 -0.56 27.90
C GLN A 409 -17.12 -0.61 26.66
N CYS A 410 -15.82 -0.86 26.85
CA CYS A 410 -14.86 -0.96 25.74
C CYS A 410 -15.10 -2.20 24.85
N LEU A 411 -15.47 -3.33 25.45
CA LEU A 411 -15.88 -4.53 24.71
C LEU A 411 -17.17 -4.26 23.92
N GLY A 412 -18.16 -3.60 24.53
CA GLY A 412 -19.39 -3.19 23.86
C GLY A 412 -19.14 -2.30 22.65
N MET A 413 -18.30 -1.27 22.80
CA MET A 413 -17.90 -0.40 21.68
C MET A 413 -17.19 -1.21 20.59
N THR A 414 -16.28 -2.11 20.95
CA THR A 414 -15.54 -2.93 19.98
C THR A 414 -16.47 -3.87 19.21
N ILE A 415 -17.45 -4.48 19.89
CA ILE A 415 -18.49 -5.31 19.27
C ILE A 415 -19.36 -4.49 18.31
N ALA A 416 -19.67 -3.24 18.64
CA ALA A 416 -20.45 -2.34 17.81
C ALA A 416 -19.70 -1.91 16.54
N ILE A 417 -18.39 -1.67 16.61
CA ILE A 417 -17.60 -1.27 15.43
C ILE A 417 -17.23 -2.44 14.50
N LEU A 418 -17.18 -3.69 14.99
CA LEU A 418 -16.74 -4.85 14.21
C LEU A 418 -17.51 -5.07 12.88
N PRO A 419 -18.85 -4.94 12.82
CA PRO A 419 -19.59 -4.98 11.56
C PRO A 419 -19.14 -3.91 10.55
N HIS A 420 -18.80 -2.71 11.03
CA HIS A 420 -18.32 -1.60 10.19
C HIS A 420 -16.90 -1.85 9.69
N VAL A 421 -16.02 -2.40 10.53
CA VAL A 421 -14.68 -2.85 10.13
C VAL A 421 -14.78 -3.93 9.04
N ARG A 422 -15.67 -4.91 9.24
CA ARG A 422 -15.92 -5.98 8.25
C ARG A 422 -16.41 -5.39 6.92
N ALA A 423 -17.39 -4.49 6.94
CA ALA A 423 -17.92 -3.87 5.74
C ALA A 423 -16.85 -3.04 5.01
N ALA A 424 -16.03 -2.29 5.76
CA ALA A 424 -14.95 -1.50 5.19
C ALA A 424 -13.88 -2.36 4.49
N LEU A 425 -13.49 -3.49 5.09
CA LEU A 425 -12.54 -4.43 4.48
C LEU A 425 -13.17 -5.21 3.32
N MET A 426 -14.44 -5.57 3.41
CA MET A 426 -15.18 -6.23 2.33
C MET A 426 -15.18 -5.39 1.04
N ALA A 427 -15.31 -4.08 1.16
CA ALA A 427 -15.27 -3.15 0.04
C ALA A 427 -13.91 -3.11 -0.68
N GLN A 428 -12.83 -3.56 -0.03
CA GLN A 428 -11.48 -3.61 -0.62
C GLN A 428 -11.15 -4.96 -1.24
N LEU A 429 -11.97 -5.99 -1.01
CA LEU A 429 -11.69 -7.35 -1.42
C LEU A 429 -12.53 -7.76 -2.64
N PRO A 430 -11.92 -8.50 -3.59
CA PRO A 430 -12.67 -9.23 -4.60
C PRO A 430 -13.68 -10.20 -3.96
N PRO A 431 -14.86 -10.43 -4.57
CA PRO A 431 -15.89 -11.32 -4.03
C PRO A 431 -15.39 -12.73 -3.67
N LYS A 432 -14.44 -13.26 -4.44
CA LYS A 432 -13.83 -14.59 -4.22
C LYS A 432 -13.08 -14.70 -2.88
N GLN A 433 -12.70 -13.58 -2.27
CA GLN A 433 -11.90 -13.52 -1.04
C GLN A 433 -12.73 -13.12 0.18
N HIS A 434 -14.04 -12.90 0.04
CA HIS A 434 -14.91 -12.49 1.16
C HIS A 434 -15.00 -13.52 2.28
N ASN A 435 -14.71 -14.80 2.00
CA ASN A 435 -14.62 -15.85 3.03
C ASN A 435 -13.56 -15.55 4.10
N LEU A 436 -12.53 -14.76 3.81
CA LEU A 436 -11.52 -14.37 4.81
C LEU A 436 -12.14 -13.55 5.96
N LEU A 437 -13.27 -12.89 5.72
CA LEU A 437 -13.92 -12.03 6.69
C LEU A 437 -14.69 -12.82 7.76
N THR A 438 -14.93 -14.13 7.58
CA THR A 438 -15.58 -14.96 8.61
C THR A 438 -14.76 -15.00 9.90
N ASP A 439 -13.46 -14.78 9.80
CA ASP A 439 -12.59 -14.65 10.96
C ASP A 439 -12.99 -13.45 11.85
N LEU A 440 -13.42 -12.33 11.25
CA LEU A 440 -13.93 -11.17 12.02
C LEU A 440 -15.25 -11.49 12.73
N ASP A 441 -16.08 -12.37 12.18
CA ASP A 441 -17.32 -12.82 12.83
C ASP A 441 -16.98 -13.71 14.04
N SER A 442 -15.98 -14.59 13.91
CA SER A 442 -15.43 -15.37 15.04
C SER A 442 -14.89 -14.44 16.13
N ILE A 443 -14.11 -13.42 15.76
CA ILE A 443 -13.59 -12.44 16.70
C ILE A 443 -14.75 -11.73 17.42
N LYS A 444 -15.79 -11.30 16.71
CA LYS A 444 -16.98 -10.70 17.35
C LYS A 444 -17.59 -11.61 18.40
N LYS A 445 -17.70 -12.91 18.11
CA LYS A 445 -18.18 -13.92 19.08
C LYS A 445 -17.25 -14.02 20.30
N GLU A 446 -15.94 -14.05 20.09
CA GLU A 446 -14.94 -14.11 21.18
C GLU A 446 -14.99 -12.88 22.10
N TYR A 447 -15.25 -11.69 21.55
CA TYR A 447 -15.50 -10.48 22.36
C TYR A 447 -16.80 -10.59 23.16
N GLY A 448 -17.86 -11.17 22.59
CA GLY A 448 -19.11 -11.46 23.31
C GLY A 448 -18.89 -12.45 24.47
N GLU A 449 -18.15 -13.53 24.23
CA GLU A 449 -17.79 -14.51 25.27
C GLU A 449 -16.94 -13.88 26.38
N HIS A 450 -16.00 -13.00 26.03
CA HIS A 450 -15.24 -12.23 27.02
C HIS A 450 -16.17 -11.32 27.83
N ASN A 451 -17.09 -10.59 27.19
CA ASN A 451 -18.05 -9.75 27.88
C ASN A 451 -18.89 -10.55 28.89
N GLU A 452 -19.43 -11.71 28.49
CA GLU A 452 -20.17 -12.60 29.40
C GLU A 452 -19.33 -13.06 30.61
N LYS A 453 -18.06 -13.39 30.41
CA LYS A 453 -17.15 -13.74 31.52
C LYS A 453 -16.95 -12.58 32.48
N VAL A 454 -16.86 -11.35 31.98
CA VAL A 454 -16.78 -10.13 32.82
C VAL A 454 -18.09 -9.89 33.57
N LEU A 455 -19.25 -10.04 32.93
CA LEU A 455 -20.55 -9.90 33.58
C LEU A 455 -20.72 -10.91 34.73
N ASN A 456 -20.36 -12.17 34.49
CA ASN A 456 -20.38 -13.22 35.52
C ASN A 456 -19.40 -12.94 36.66
N LYS A 457 -18.28 -12.26 36.40
CA LYS A 457 -17.32 -11.87 37.44
C LYS A 457 -17.95 -10.92 38.49
N PHE A 458 -18.89 -10.05 38.11
CA PHE A 458 -19.63 -9.24 39.08
C PHE A 458 -20.43 -10.11 40.06
N VAL A 459 -21.10 -11.16 39.55
CA VAL A 459 -21.83 -12.13 40.37
C VAL A 459 -20.87 -12.85 41.31
N THR A 460 -19.72 -13.31 40.83
CA THR A 460 -18.69 -13.94 41.67
C THR A 460 -18.16 -13.01 42.75
N ILE A 461 -18.00 -11.71 42.46
CA ILE A 461 -17.55 -10.72 43.47
C ILE A 461 -18.60 -10.59 44.59
N VAL A 462 -19.87 -10.43 44.24
CA VAL A 462 -20.95 -10.35 45.24
C VAL A 462 -21.06 -11.66 46.00
N GLY A 463 -21.02 -12.80 45.31
CA GLY A 463 -21.05 -14.12 45.92
C GLY A 463 -19.94 -14.34 46.93
N GLY A 464 -18.69 -14.01 46.60
CA GLY A 464 -17.57 -14.11 47.54
C GLY A 464 -17.72 -13.22 48.77
N ILE A 465 -18.30 -12.01 48.64
CA ILE A 465 -18.62 -11.15 49.79
C ILE A 465 -19.64 -11.82 50.70
N VAL A 466 -20.69 -12.41 50.13
CA VAL A 466 -21.79 -13.05 50.87
C VAL A 466 -21.29 -14.33 51.55
N GLU A 467 -20.66 -15.23 50.80
CA GLU A 467 -20.25 -16.56 51.25
C GLU A 467 -19.06 -16.53 52.20
N HIS A 468 -18.03 -15.73 51.93
CA HIS A 468 -16.81 -15.72 52.76
C HIS A 468 -16.76 -14.56 53.74
N GLY A 469 -17.29 -13.40 53.36
CA GLY A 469 -17.23 -12.19 54.19
C GLY A 469 -18.36 -12.10 55.22
N LEU A 470 -19.58 -12.46 54.82
CA LEU A 470 -20.78 -12.23 55.63
C LEU A 470 -21.33 -13.51 56.28
N ALA A 471 -21.25 -14.67 55.62
CA ALA A 471 -21.83 -15.92 56.14
C ALA A 471 -21.43 -16.28 57.59
N PRO A 472 -20.17 -16.06 58.07
CA PRO A 472 -19.82 -16.30 59.46
C PRO A 472 -20.65 -15.52 60.48
N ARG A 473 -21.28 -14.41 60.07
CA ARG A 473 -22.16 -13.59 60.92
C ARG A 473 -23.52 -14.24 61.15
N ILE A 474 -23.95 -15.19 60.31
CA ILE A 474 -25.20 -15.93 60.48
C ILE A 474 -25.10 -16.81 61.73
N GLY A 475 -24.09 -17.67 61.81
CA GLY A 475 -23.89 -18.55 62.98
C GLY A 475 -23.64 -17.79 64.29
N GLY A 476 -23.13 -16.56 64.22
CA GLY A 476 -22.99 -15.68 65.38
C GLY A 476 -24.28 -14.96 65.82
N THR A 477 -25.38 -15.10 65.06
CA THR A 477 -26.64 -14.41 65.33
C THR A 477 -27.62 -15.35 66.05
N ASN A 478 -27.99 -15.02 67.30
CA ASN A 478 -29.04 -15.74 68.01
C ASN A 478 -30.44 -15.22 67.62
N PHE A 479 -31.11 -15.91 66.70
CA PHE A 479 -32.41 -15.50 66.17
C PHE A 479 -33.53 -15.56 67.22
N ASP A 480 -33.49 -16.49 68.17
CA ASP A 480 -34.49 -16.60 69.25
C ASP A 480 -34.48 -15.38 70.18
N THR A 481 -33.29 -14.92 70.55
CA THR A 481 -33.13 -13.74 71.42
C THR A 481 -33.59 -12.49 70.69
N ARG A 482 -33.27 -12.38 69.40
CA ARG A 482 -33.72 -11.28 68.55
C ARG A 482 -35.24 -11.25 68.42
N ALA A 483 -35.88 -12.41 68.22
CA ALA A 483 -37.33 -12.52 68.15
C ALA A 483 -38.01 -12.07 69.44
N ARG A 484 -37.47 -12.43 70.62
CA ARG A 484 -38.00 -12.00 71.92
C ARG A 484 -37.85 -10.50 72.20
N GLN A 485 -36.89 -9.83 71.55
CA GLN A 485 -36.61 -8.40 71.71
C GLN A 485 -37.41 -7.52 70.74
N LEU A 486 -38.04 -8.11 69.71
CA LEU A 486 -38.86 -7.40 68.74
C LEU A 486 -40.32 -7.37 69.23
N SER A 487 -40.89 -6.17 69.36
CA SER A 487 -42.35 -6.00 69.51
C SER A 487 -43.01 -6.02 68.12
N GLU A 488 -44.26 -6.49 68.04
CA GLU A 488 -45.00 -6.65 66.78
C GLU A 488 -45.19 -5.32 66.00
N ASP A 489 -45.03 -4.17 66.66
CA ASP A 489 -45.23 -2.83 66.08
C ASP A 489 -43.96 -2.20 65.44
N VAL A 490 -42.82 -2.89 65.38
CA VAL A 490 -41.58 -2.32 64.83
C VAL A 490 -41.58 -2.36 63.31
N ASN A 491 -41.84 -1.21 62.66
CA ASN A 491 -41.75 -1.02 61.22
C ASN A 491 -40.91 0.23 60.86
N PRO A 492 -39.81 0.11 60.09
CA PRO A 492 -39.27 -1.09 59.48
C PRO A 492 -38.56 -2.02 60.47
N LEU A 493 -38.73 -3.32 60.26
CA LEU A 493 -38.04 -4.36 61.02
C LEU A 493 -36.51 -4.24 60.79
N PRO A 494 -35.69 -4.13 61.84
CA PRO A 494 -34.24 -4.09 61.67
C PRO A 494 -33.75 -5.39 61.02
N CYS A 495 -32.97 -5.30 59.95
CA CYS A 495 -32.32 -6.44 59.30
C CYS A 495 -31.22 -7.03 60.19
N CYS A 496 -30.93 -8.34 60.08
CA CYS A 496 -29.79 -8.92 60.77
C CYS A 496 -28.47 -8.43 60.15
N ASN A 497 -27.38 -8.46 60.93
CA ASN A 497 -26.07 -7.95 60.48
C ASN A 497 -25.58 -8.62 59.19
N PHE A 498 -26.01 -9.86 58.93
CA PHE A 498 -25.81 -10.55 57.67
C PHE A 498 -26.61 -9.89 56.54
N LEU A 499 -27.95 -9.85 56.62
CA LEU A 499 -28.84 -9.31 55.58
C LEU A 499 -28.60 -7.81 55.31
N ASP A 500 -28.33 -7.03 56.36
CA ASP A 500 -27.95 -5.63 56.24
C ASP A 500 -26.62 -5.47 55.49
N GLY A 501 -25.65 -6.35 55.77
CA GLY A 501 -24.39 -6.45 55.05
C GLY A 501 -24.59 -6.80 53.57
N VAL A 502 -25.45 -7.77 53.26
CA VAL A 502 -25.79 -8.15 51.87
C VAL A 502 -26.42 -6.97 51.14
N SER A 503 -27.46 -6.38 51.72
CA SER A 503 -28.17 -5.20 51.16
C SER A 503 -27.22 -4.02 50.91
N THR A 504 -26.35 -3.71 51.87
CA THR A 504 -25.38 -2.63 51.76
C THR A 504 -24.37 -2.87 50.64
N ASN A 505 -23.81 -4.08 50.52
CA ASN A 505 -22.83 -4.38 49.46
C ASN A 505 -23.48 -4.43 48.07
N THR A 506 -24.67 -5.01 47.95
CA THR A 506 -25.45 -5.02 46.70
C THR A 506 -25.79 -3.60 46.25
N ARG A 507 -26.20 -2.72 47.18
CA ARG A 507 -26.48 -1.30 46.88
C ARG A 507 -25.23 -0.54 46.45
N LYS A 508 -24.08 -0.79 47.10
CA LYS A 508 -22.78 -0.21 46.70
C LYS A 508 -22.39 -0.65 45.29
N MET A 509 -22.54 -1.93 44.97
CA MET A 509 -22.34 -2.44 43.61
C MET A 509 -23.25 -1.71 42.61
N HIS A 510 -24.55 -1.58 42.94
CA HIS A 510 -25.52 -0.92 42.07
C HIS A 510 -25.14 0.53 41.80
N HIS A 511 -24.75 1.26 42.83
CA HIS A 511 -24.32 2.65 42.70
C HIS A 511 -23.13 2.80 41.73
N VAL A 512 -22.14 1.92 41.82
CA VAL A 512 -20.99 1.92 40.90
C VAL A 512 -21.41 1.58 39.48
N LEU A 513 -22.15 0.48 39.28
CA LEU A 513 -22.53 0.00 37.96
C LEU A 513 -23.51 0.95 37.24
N ASN A 514 -24.48 1.51 37.95
CA ASN A 514 -25.46 2.45 37.39
C ASN A 514 -24.82 3.71 36.82
N SER A 515 -23.68 4.12 37.38
CA SER A 515 -22.93 5.26 36.86
C SER A 515 -22.08 4.95 35.63
N LEU A 516 -21.84 3.67 35.31
CA LEU A 516 -20.85 3.25 34.31
C LEU A 516 -21.40 2.37 33.20
N LEU A 517 -22.47 1.62 33.41
CA LEU A 517 -23.05 0.69 32.44
C LEU A 517 -24.35 1.24 31.84
N PRO A 518 -24.72 0.83 30.61
CA PRO A 518 -26.05 1.09 30.07
C PRO A 518 -27.12 0.34 30.88
N GLN A 519 -28.38 0.80 30.82
CA GLN A 519 -29.47 0.22 31.61
C GLN A 519 -29.68 -1.27 31.32
N ASP A 520 -29.56 -1.71 30.07
CA ASP A 520 -29.77 -3.11 29.70
C ASP A 520 -28.74 -4.05 30.38
N HIS A 521 -27.45 -3.68 30.34
CA HIS A 521 -26.40 -4.44 31.01
C HIS A 521 -26.53 -4.38 32.53
N LEU A 522 -26.95 -3.23 33.08
CA LEU A 522 -27.20 -3.09 34.51
C LEU A 522 -28.31 -4.05 34.97
N GLN A 523 -29.43 -4.08 34.23
CA GLN A 523 -30.56 -4.94 34.54
C GLN A 523 -30.19 -6.42 34.46
N ASP A 524 -29.44 -6.84 33.44
CA ASP A 524 -28.97 -8.22 33.31
C ASP A 524 -28.08 -8.62 34.49
N VAL A 525 -27.03 -7.83 34.78
CA VAL A 525 -26.12 -8.12 35.90
C VAL A 525 -26.86 -8.20 37.23
N PHE A 526 -27.79 -7.27 37.51
CA PHE A 526 -28.57 -7.32 38.74
C PHE A 526 -29.57 -8.45 38.80
N SER A 527 -30.16 -8.85 37.67
CA SER A 527 -31.02 -10.04 37.62
C SER A 527 -30.25 -11.30 37.99
N ARG A 528 -29.02 -11.45 37.47
CA ARG A 528 -28.12 -12.57 37.82
C ARG A 528 -27.68 -12.51 39.29
N ILE A 529 -27.32 -11.33 39.79
CA ILE A 529 -26.93 -11.14 41.21
C ILE A 529 -28.10 -11.49 42.13
N LEU A 530 -29.30 -10.96 41.88
CA LEU A 530 -30.46 -11.21 42.72
C LEU A 530 -30.87 -12.68 42.70
N ALA A 531 -30.90 -13.32 41.53
CA ALA A 531 -31.15 -14.75 41.43
C ALA A 531 -30.13 -15.59 42.22
N PHE A 532 -28.85 -15.21 42.19
CA PHE A 532 -27.81 -15.84 43.01
C PHE A 532 -28.09 -15.64 44.51
N LEU A 533 -28.45 -14.42 44.93
CA LEU A 533 -28.74 -14.11 46.34
C LEU A 533 -29.97 -14.87 46.84
N ASP A 534 -31.04 -14.92 46.05
CA ASP A 534 -32.29 -15.61 46.38
C ASP A 534 -32.07 -17.11 46.61
N HIS A 535 -31.17 -17.72 45.85
CA HIS A 535 -30.82 -19.12 46.05
C HIS A 535 -29.84 -19.32 47.23
N LYS A 536 -28.80 -18.47 47.32
CA LYS A 536 -27.69 -18.71 48.23
C LYS A 536 -27.99 -18.31 49.67
N VAL A 537 -28.69 -17.21 49.90
CA VAL A 537 -28.99 -16.72 51.25
C VAL A 537 -29.75 -17.76 52.09
N PRO A 538 -30.84 -18.38 51.60
CA PRO A 538 -31.51 -19.46 52.34
C PRO A 538 -30.57 -20.65 52.60
N SER A 539 -29.79 -21.08 51.61
CA SER A 539 -28.87 -22.21 51.78
C SER A 539 -27.81 -21.99 52.87
N LEU A 540 -27.34 -20.74 53.03
CA LEU A 540 -26.38 -20.38 54.07
C LEU A 540 -27.03 -20.28 55.45
N PHE A 541 -28.34 -19.97 55.50
CA PHE A 541 -29.11 -20.00 56.73
C PHE A 541 -29.35 -21.45 57.20
N ASP A 542 -29.73 -22.35 56.29
CA ASP A 542 -29.96 -23.76 56.63
C ASP A 542 -28.67 -24.49 57.06
N ALA A 543 -27.52 -24.03 56.57
CA ALA A 543 -26.20 -24.61 56.89
C ALA A 543 -25.59 -24.09 58.20
N ALA A 544 -26.08 -22.96 58.73
CA ALA A 544 -25.59 -22.31 59.94
C ALA A 544 -26.41 -22.75 61.17
#